data_AF-A0A9D6LCI0-F1
#
_entry.id   AF-A0A9D6LCI0-F1
#
_cell.length_a   1.000
_cell.length_b   1.000
_cell.length_c   1.000
_cell.angle_alpha   90.00
_cell.angle_beta   90.00
_cell.angle_gamma   90.00
#
_symmetry.space_group_name_H-M   'P 1'
#
loop_
_entity.id
_entity.type
_entity.pdbx_description
1 polymer ?
#
loop_
_entity_poly.entity_id
_entity_poly.type
_entity_poly.pdbx_seq_one_letter_code
_entity_poly.pdbx_strand_id
1 'polypeptide(L)'
;MHLFALAQLAVASAAHASPQAGAAPSSISPWSDGELRSPELGWRVFGSLGAGVATVRGHEFGDSPSGPQLELGAALSFQDYAWVLDLGAGWFRNTLSGSLADGRSIAIRTQGAALVLSPRFRVGPRWQLGPTAEIHFGIDTEYGPSVAPPVTSYLVGARGVYELANPAHPLRFWAQLATDVTVERRQAYVATAGVQLGIPLGHPAPASEPGVPPTRLSGVQKSAHTLRIALDPQKVFFATNSARLRPNVRRTLREVGDYLASHPAGWERLAIDGHADR
;
A
#
# COMPACT_ATOMS: atom_id res chain seq x y z
N MET A 1 9.31 5.74 -28.27
CA MET A 1 10.18 5.82 -27.08
C MET A 1 10.24 7.27 -26.64
N HIS A 2 9.47 7.67 -25.63
CA HIS A 2 9.79 8.73 -24.67
C HIS A 2 8.62 8.98 -23.70
N LEU A 3 9.01 9.12 -22.42
CA LEU A 3 8.31 9.69 -21.26
C LEU A 3 7.09 8.98 -20.66
N PHE A 4 7.39 8.13 -19.66
CA PHE A 4 6.56 7.97 -18.47
C PHE A 4 6.52 9.29 -17.71
N ALA A 5 5.38 10.00 -17.76
CA ALA A 5 5.09 11.08 -16.84
C ALA A 5 4.49 10.48 -15.55
N LEU A 6 5.29 10.46 -14.49
CA LEU A 6 4.86 10.16 -13.13
C LEU A 6 3.78 11.18 -12.70
N ALA A 7 2.58 10.69 -12.40
CA ALA A 7 1.56 11.45 -11.70
C ALA A 7 2.07 11.76 -10.28
N GLN A 8 2.53 12.99 -10.05
CA GLN A 8 2.78 13.51 -8.72
C GLN A 8 1.43 13.74 -8.02
N LEU A 9 1.10 12.85 -7.09
CA LEU A 9 0.00 13.06 -6.16
C LEU A 9 0.39 14.22 -5.22
N ALA A 10 -0.28 15.36 -5.38
CA ALA A 10 -0.09 16.51 -4.50
C ALA A 10 -0.61 16.19 -3.09
N VAL A 11 0.32 15.95 -2.16
CA VAL A 11 0.02 15.96 -0.72
C VAL A 11 -0.10 17.42 -0.31
N ALA A 12 -1.27 17.82 0.18
CA ALA A 12 -1.50 19.16 0.70
C ALA A 12 -0.51 19.48 1.83
N SER A 13 0.31 20.52 1.64
CA SER A 13 1.22 21.06 2.63
C SER A 13 0.42 21.82 3.69
N ALA A 14 0.36 21.28 4.91
CA ALA A 14 -0.18 22.00 6.06
C ALA A 14 0.78 23.15 6.44
N ALA A 15 0.21 24.35 6.59
CA ALA A 15 0.91 25.59 6.88
C ALA A 15 1.79 25.49 8.14
N HIS A 16 3.01 26.00 8.03
CA HIS A 16 3.96 26.19 9.13
C HIS A 16 3.43 27.22 10.13
N ALA A 17 3.03 26.77 11.32
CA ALA A 17 2.95 27.61 12.51
C ALA A 17 4.30 27.56 13.25
N SER A 18 4.83 28.74 13.61
CA SER A 18 6.09 28.87 14.36
C SER A 18 6.00 28.22 15.75
N PRO A 19 7.03 27.49 16.21
CA PRO A 19 6.98 26.80 17.49
C PRO A 19 7.17 27.78 18.65
N GLN A 20 6.17 27.87 19.53
CA GLN A 20 6.38 28.32 20.91
C GLN A 20 7.22 27.28 21.63
N ALA A 21 8.29 27.72 22.31
CA ALA A 21 9.12 26.90 23.19
C ALA A 21 8.32 26.47 24.42
N GLY A 22 7.53 25.40 24.28
CA GLY A 22 6.83 24.72 25.36
C GLY A 22 7.27 23.25 25.38
N ALA A 23 7.52 22.72 26.57
CA ALA A 23 7.78 21.33 26.96
C ALA A 23 7.95 20.30 25.82
N ALA A 24 9.09 19.60 25.82
CA ALA A 24 9.38 18.50 24.90
C ALA A 24 8.14 17.60 24.74
N PRO A 25 7.53 17.53 23.54
CA PRO A 25 6.37 16.69 23.34
C PRO A 25 6.80 15.26 23.63
N SER A 26 6.19 14.65 24.65
CA SER A 26 6.23 13.21 24.83
C SER A 26 5.86 12.62 23.48
N SER A 27 6.82 11.98 22.82
CA SER A 27 6.61 11.33 21.53
C SER A 27 5.58 10.23 21.77
N ILE A 28 4.30 10.56 21.57
CA ILE A 28 3.23 9.59 21.49
C ILE A 28 3.58 8.78 20.25
N SER A 29 4.28 7.67 20.45
CA SER A 29 4.38 6.65 19.44
C SER A 29 2.92 6.24 19.16
N PRO A 30 2.41 6.43 17.93
CA PRO A 30 1.07 5.94 17.58
C PRO A 30 0.99 4.40 17.68
N TRP A 31 2.09 3.75 18.03
CA TRP A 31 2.28 2.31 18.22
C TRP A 31 2.36 1.91 19.71
N SER A 32 1.78 2.66 20.64
CA SER A 32 1.81 2.30 22.07
C SER A 32 0.93 1.09 22.38
N ASP A 33 1.59 -0.07 22.42
CA ASP A 33 1.39 -1.28 23.25
C ASP A 33 0.01 -1.98 23.29
N GLY A 34 -1.01 -1.47 22.61
CA GLY A 34 -2.31 -2.14 22.48
C GLY A 34 -2.30 -3.22 21.41
N GLU A 35 -1.83 -4.43 21.76
CA GLU A 35 -1.95 -5.66 20.98
C GLU A 35 -1.74 -5.50 19.46
N LEU A 36 -0.50 -5.24 19.04
CA LEU A 36 -0.05 -5.72 17.73
C LEU A 36 -0.03 -7.25 17.80
N ARG A 37 -1.20 -7.88 17.73
CA ARG A 37 -1.31 -9.31 17.46
C ARG A 37 -0.47 -9.55 16.21
N SER A 38 0.55 -10.40 16.34
CA SER A 38 1.39 -10.80 15.21
C SER A 38 0.45 -11.12 14.05
N PRO A 39 0.55 -10.40 12.93
CA PRO A 39 -0.32 -10.66 11.80
C PRO A 39 -0.16 -12.13 11.46
N GLU A 40 -1.28 -12.85 11.38
CA GLU A 40 -1.27 -14.21 10.87
C GLU A 40 -0.76 -14.14 9.43
N LEU A 41 0.53 -14.46 9.27
CA LEU A 41 1.17 -14.59 7.97
C LEU A 41 0.43 -15.70 7.24
N GLY A 42 -0.28 -15.35 6.17
CA GLY A 42 -1.16 -16.30 5.53
C GLY A 42 -1.80 -15.80 4.25
N TRP A 43 -2.18 -16.77 3.44
CA TRP A 43 -2.98 -16.57 2.25
C TRP A 43 -4.47 -16.57 2.62
N ARG A 44 -5.23 -15.67 2.00
CA ARG A 44 -6.69 -15.59 2.15
C ARG A 44 -7.33 -15.43 0.77
N VAL A 45 -8.49 -16.02 0.57
CA VAL A 45 -9.28 -15.81 -0.64
C VAL A 45 -10.48 -14.93 -0.31
N PHE A 46 -10.77 -13.94 -1.15
CA PHE A 46 -11.91 -13.04 -1.01
C PHE A 46 -12.79 -13.15 -2.24
N GLY A 47 -14.10 -13.27 -2.05
CA GLY A 47 -15.10 -12.96 -3.08
C GLY A 47 -15.50 -11.49 -2.97
N SER A 48 -15.65 -10.78 -4.09
CA SER A 48 -15.91 -9.35 -4.13
C SER A 48 -17.11 -8.96 -4.98
N LEU A 49 -17.88 -7.98 -4.51
CA LEU A 49 -18.92 -7.29 -5.27
C LEU A 49 -18.66 -5.79 -5.19
N GLY A 50 -18.66 -5.11 -6.34
CA GLY A 50 -18.40 -3.68 -6.46
C GLY A 50 -19.38 -2.98 -7.39
N ALA A 51 -19.57 -1.69 -7.14
CA ALA A 51 -20.31 -0.80 -8.01
C ALA A 51 -19.66 0.59 -8.03
N GLY A 52 -19.89 1.34 -9.10
CA GLY A 52 -19.26 2.64 -9.24
C GLY A 52 -19.75 3.41 -10.45
N VAL A 53 -18.95 4.40 -10.84
CA VAL A 53 -19.15 5.22 -12.03
C VAL A 53 -17.89 5.23 -12.86
N ALA A 54 -18.06 5.24 -14.17
CA ALA A 54 -16.99 5.46 -15.12
C ALA A 54 -17.30 6.68 -15.98
N THR A 55 -16.27 7.38 -16.41
CA THR A 55 -16.37 8.48 -17.36
C THR A 55 -15.21 8.46 -18.33
N VAL A 56 -15.46 8.86 -19.57
CA VAL A 56 -14.46 8.92 -20.64
C VAL A 56 -14.35 10.34 -21.14
N ARG A 57 -13.13 10.85 -21.24
CA ARG A 57 -12.83 12.15 -21.82
C ARG A 57 -12.04 11.99 -23.12
N GLY A 58 -12.32 12.85 -24.08
CA GLY A 58 -11.70 12.87 -25.40
C GLY A 58 -12.23 14.04 -26.23
N HIS A 59 -11.44 14.55 -27.15
CA HIS A 59 -11.79 15.65 -28.05
C HIS A 59 -12.99 15.37 -28.98
N GLU A 60 -13.32 14.10 -29.19
CA GLU A 60 -14.44 13.65 -30.01
C GLU A 60 -15.80 13.75 -29.30
N PHE A 61 -15.82 13.99 -27.99
CA PHE A 61 -17.04 14.06 -27.20
C PHE A 61 -17.46 15.51 -26.97
N GLY A 62 -18.73 15.81 -27.22
CA GLY A 62 -19.36 17.07 -26.80
C GLY A 62 -19.62 17.03 -25.30
N ASP A 63 -20.34 15.99 -24.87
CA ASP A 63 -20.51 15.62 -23.47
C ASP A 63 -19.80 14.30 -23.18
N SER A 64 -18.89 14.33 -22.19
CA SER A 64 -18.10 13.16 -21.78
C SER A 64 -19.01 11.99 -21.40
N PRO A 65 -18.93 10.83 -22.09
CA PRO A 65 -19.71 9.66 -21.72
C PRO A 65 -19.48 9.28 -20.27
N SER A 66 -20.56 9.05 -19.52
CA SER A 66 -20.49 8.59 -18.14
C SER A 66 -21.64 7.65 -17.80
N GLY A 67 -21.46 6.83 -16.76
CA GLY A 67 -22.51 5.95 -16.29
C GLY A 67 -22.04 4.91 -15.29
N PRO A 68 -22.93 4.00 -14.88
CA PRO A 68 -22.65 3.03 -13.83
C PRO A 68 -21.68 1.93 -14.29
N GLN A 69 -20.92 1.42 -13.33
CA GLN A 69 -20.06 0.25 -13.43
C GLN A 69 -20.41 -0.75 -12.33
N LEU A 70 -20.42 -2.04 -12.68
CA LEU A 70 -20.60 -3.17 -11.78
C LEU A 70 -19.41 -4.12 -11.91
N GLU A 71 -19.00 -4.70 -10.80
CA GLU A 71 -17.86 -5.59 -10.70
C GLU A 71 -18.19 -6.79 -9.81
N LEU A 72 -17.82 -7.97 -10.29
CA LEU A 72 -17.84 -9.21 -9.52
C LEU A 72 -16.47 -9.85 -9.63
N GLY A 73 -15.92 -10.37 -8.55
CA GLY A 73 -14.59 -10.97 -8.64
C GLY A 73 -14.18 -11.80 -7.45
N ALA A 74 -12.95 -12.28 -7.52
CA ALA A 74 -12.27 -12.93 -6.43
C ALA A 74 -10.81 -12.46 -6.37
N ALA A 75 -10.23 -12.47 -5.17
CA ALA A 75 -8.84 -12.10 -4.96
C ALA A 75 -8.14 -13.06 -4.00
N LEU A 76 -6.92 -13.44 -4.34
CA LEU A 76 -5.95 -14.06 -3.46
C LEU A 76 -5.14 -12.95 -2.77
N SER A 77 -5.17 -12.93 -1.45
CA SER A 77 -4.56 -11.90 -0.61
C SER A 77 -3.45 -12.51 0.23
N PHE A 78 -2.24 -11.98 0.12
CA PHE A 78 -1.11 -12.29 0.99
C PHE A 78 -0.88 -11.13 1.94
N GLN A 79 -0.78 -11.41 3.23
CA GLN A 79 -0.58 -10.39 4.26
C GLN A 79 0.74 -10.63 5.00
N ASP A 80 1.55 -9.57 5.05
CA ASP A 80 2.76 -9.44 5.86
C ASP A 80 2.56 -8.40 6.97
N TYR A 81 3.59 -8.08 7.75
CA TYR A 81 3.52 -7.13 8.87
C TYR A 81 2.93 -5.78 8.47
N ALA A 82 3.51 -5.17 7.43
CA ALA A 82 3.15 -3.82 6.98
C ALA A 82 2.45 -3.79 5.62
N TRP A 83 2.53 -4.88 4.85
CA TRP A 83 2.07 -4.93 3.47
C TRP A 83 0.98 -5.97 3.26
N VAL A 84 0.07 -5.69 2.33
CA VAL A 84 -0.93 -6.62 1.82
C VAL A 84 -0.82 -6.61 0.31
N LEU A 85 -0.68 -7.79 -0.29
CA LEU A 85 -0.65 -7.98 -1.74
C LEU A 85 -1.91 -8.71 -2.18
N ASP A 86 -2.72 -8.07 -3.00
CA ASP A 86 -3.87 -8.72 -3.63
C ASP A 86 -3.61 -9.02 -5.11
N LEU A 87 -3.91 -10.26 -5.52
CA LEU A 87 -3.98 -10.74 -6.89
C LEU A 87 -5.40 -11.21 -7.17
N GLY A 88 -6.13 -10.49 -8.02
CA GLY A 88 -7.54 -10.73 -8.29
C GLY A 88 -7.85 -11.01 -9.75
N ALA A 89 -9.00 -11.65 -9.95
CA ALA A 89 -9.64 -11.81 -11.23
C ALA A 89 -11.14 -11.53 -11.08
N GLY A 90 -11.76 -10.93 -12.08
CA GLY A 90 -13.17 -10.58 -12.01
C GLY A 90 -13.81 -10.39 -13.37
N TRP A 91 -15.11 -10.14 -13.33
CA TRP A 91 -15.94 -9.70 -14.43
C TRP A 91 -16.45 -8.31 -14.11
N PHE A 92 -16.52 -7.46 -15.13
CA PHE A 92 -17.09 -6.13 -15.01
C PHE A 92 -18.07 -5.85 -16.14
N ARG A 93 -18.98 -4.91 -15.88
CA ARG A 93 -19.88 -4.36 -16.87
C ARG A 93 -20.12 -2.89 -16.58
N ASN A 94 -20.07 -2.06 -17.60
CA ASN A 94 -20.49 -0.68 -17.51
C ASN A 94 -21.39 -0.28 -18.68
N THR A 95 -22.10 0.83 -18.50
CA THR A 95 -22.92 1.44 -19.55
C THR A 95 -22.77 2.93 -19.44
N LEU A 96 -22.16 3.55 -20.43
CA LEU A 96 -21.90 4.99 -20.47
C LEU A 96 -22.79 5.63 -21.51
N SER A 97 -23.24 6.85 -21.24
CA SER A 97 -24.02 7.65 -22.17
C SER A 97 -23.46 9.06 -22.22
N GLY A 98 -23.47 9.66 -23.41
CA GLY A 98 -22.95 11.00 -23.65
C GLY A 98 -23.30 11.48 -25.07
N SER A 99 -22.54 12.43 -25.58
CA SER A 99 -22.71 12.96 -26.94
C SER A 99 -21.36 13.14 -27.64
N LEU A 100 -21.34 12.94 -28.95
CA LEU A 100 -20.21 13.31 -29.80
C LEU A 100 -20.16 14.83 -29.97
N ALA A 101 -19.01 15.35 -30.41
CA ALA A 101 -18.82 16.77 -30.66
C ALA A 101 -19.78 17.34 -31.73
N ASP A 102 -20.35 16.48 -32.58
CA ASP A 102 -21.37 16.83 -33.57
C ASP A 102 -22.81 16.81 -33.02
N GLY A 103 -22.99 16.57 -31.72
CA GLY A 103 -24.28 16.54 -31.04
C GLY A 103 -25.03 15.20 -31.11
N ARG A 104 -24.51 14.19 -31.83
CA ARG A 104 -25.13 12.86 -31.83
C ARG A 104 -24.98 12.18 -30.48
N SER A 105 -26.06 11.58 -29.98
CA SER A 105 -26.04 10.77 -28.76
C SER A 105 -25.23 9.48 -28.98
N ILE A 106 -24.48 9.07 -27.96
CA ILE A 106 -23.73 7.82 -27.95
C ILE A 106 -23.99 7.05 -26.66
N ALA A 107 -24.02 5.72 -26.81
CA ALA A 107 -24.06 4.78 -25.70
C ALA A 107 -22.92 3.77 -25.87
N ILE A 108 -22.02 3.73 -24.89
CA ILE A 108 -20.90 2.79 -24.85
C ILE A 108 -21.25 1.73 -23.82
N ARG A 109 -21.19 0.46 -24.20
CA ARG A 109 -21.36 -0.66 -23.28
C ARG A 109 -20.09 -1.46 -23.30
N THR A 110 -19.42 -1.56 -22.14
CA THR A 110 -18.27 -2.44 -22.02
C THR A 110 -18.55 -3.54 -21.01
N GLN A 111 -18.05 -4.72 -21.31
CA GLN A 111 -18.09 -5.87 -20.42
C GLN A 111 -16.92 -6.80 -20.73
N GLY A 112 -16.35 -7.39 -19.69
CA GLY A 112 -15.17 -8.21 -19.87
C GLY A 112 -14.69 -8.82 -18.57
N ALA A 113 -13.52 -9.42 -18.65
CA ALA A 113 -12.78 -9.89 -17.52
C ALA A 113 -11.71 -8.88 -17.12
N ALA A 114 -11.39 -8.84 -15.83
CA ALA A 114 -10.35 -8.02 -15.26
C ALA A 114 -9.36 -8.90 -14.48
N LEU A 115 -8.08 -8.62 -14.60
CA LEU A 115 -7.05 -9.06 -13.65
C LEU A 115 -6.61 -7.85 -12.83
N VAL A 116 -6.46 -8.02 -11.51
CA VAL A 116 -6.18 -6.93 -10.57
C VAL A 116 -4.93 -7.26 -9.77
N LEU A 117 -4.01 -6.31 -9.67
CA LEU A 117 -2.84 -6.34 -8.80
C LEU A 117 -2.85 -5.12 -7.89
N SER A 118 -2.88 -5.32 -6.57
CA SER A 118 -3.02 -4.23 -5.60
C SER A 118 -2.10 -4.43 -4.39
N PRO A 119 -0.83 -3.99 -4.44
CA PRO A 119 0.01 -3.89 -3.25
C PRO A 119 -0.41 -2.70 -2.38
N ARG A 120 -0.60 -2.91 -1.08
CA ARG A 120 -1.10 -1.91 -0.13
C ARG A 120 -0.33 -1.90 1.16
N PHE A 121 -0.11 -0.72 1.71
CA PHE A 121 0.49 -0.49 3.02
C PHE A 121 -0.58 -0.35 4.10
N ARG A 122 -0.34 -0.90 5.28
CA ARG A 122 -1.24 -0.80 6.44
C ARG A 122 -0.98 0.49 7.20
N VAL A 123 -1.97 1.39 7.22
CA VAL A 123 -1.89 2.71 7.90
C VAL A 123 -2.49 2.65 9.32
N GLY A 124 -2.60 1.44 9.87
CA GLY A 124 -3.16 1.18 11.18
C GLY A 124 -3.73 -0.23 11.27
N PRO A 125 -4.53 -0.53 12.30
CA PRO A 125 -5.07 -1.88 12.49
C PRO A 125 -6.02 -2.32 11.37
N ARG A 126 -6.78 -1.38 10.79
CA ARG A 126 -7.90 -1.66 9.88
C ARG A 126 -7.77 -1.05 8.49
N TRP A 127 -6.97 0.00 8.33
CA TRP A 127 -6.84 0.74 7.06
C TRP A 127 -5.64 0.25 6.26
N GLN A 128 -5.86 0.05 4.96
CA GLN A 128 -4.83 -0.29 3.98
C GLN A 128 -4.97 0.64 2.78
N LEU A 129 -3.87 1.21 2.32
CA LEU A 129 -3.84 2.13 1.17
C LEU A 129 -2.71 1.74 0.24
N GLY A 130 -2.93 1.82 -1.07
CA GLY A 130 -1.85 1.59 -2.03
C GLY A 130 -2.28 1.75 -3.47
N PRO A 131 -1.34 1.58 -4.42
CA PRO A 131 -1.66 1.58 -5.83
C PRO A 131 -2.45 0.32 -6.21
N THR A 132 -3.14 0.42 -7.35
CA THR A 132 -3.77 -0.70 -8.04
C THR A 132 -3.42 -0.65 -9.52
N ALA A 133 -3.31 -1.81 -10.13
CA ALA A 133 -3.16 -1.98 -11.57
C ALA A 133 -4.15 -3.04 -12.05
N GLU A 134 -4.85 -2.76 -13.14
CA GLU A 134 -5.84 -3.65 -13.71
C GLU A 134 -5.60 -3.88 -15.20
N ILE A 135 -5.86 -5.10 -15.64
CA ILE A 135 -5.84 -5.48 -17.05
C ILE A 135 -7.25 -5.92 -17.40
N HIS A 136 -7.93 -5.15 -18.24
CA HIS A 136 -9.27 -5.45 -18.73
C HIS A 136 -9.17 -6.06 -20.13
N PHE A 137 -9.82 -7.20 -20.35
CA PHE A 137 -9.85 -7.88 -21.65
C PHE A 137 -11.23 -8.51 -21.88
N GLY A 138 -11.66 -8.55 -23.14
CA GLY A 138 -12.99 -9.00 -23.50
C GLY A 138 -13.34 -8.64 -24.94
N ILE A 139 -14.55 -8.98 -25.34
CA ILE A 139 -15.09 -8.69 -26.68
C ILE A 139 -15.49 -7.22 -26.84
N ASP A 140 -15.85 -6.55 -25.74
CA ASP A 140 -16.34 -5.17 -25.71
C ASP A 140 -15.65 -4.39 -24.58
N THR A 141 -14.41 -3.98 -24.77
CA THR A 141 -13.61 -3.25 -23.75
C THR A 141 -13.22 -1.83 -24.18
N GLU A 142 -13.58 -1.42 -25.40
CA GLU A 142 -13.21 -0.12 -25.92
C GLU A 142 -14.18 0.99 -25.47
N TYR A 143 -13.59 2.09 -25.01
CA TYR A 143 -14.31 3.33 -24.68
C TYR A 143 -14.45 4.24 -25.91
N GLY A 144 -14.89 3.69 -27.04
CA GLY A 144 -14.93 4.37 -28.34
C GLY A 144 -16.22 4.14 -29.15
N PRO A 145 -16.51 5.00 -30.15
CA PRO A 145 -17.70 4.88 -31.01
C PRO A 145 -17.57 3.83 -32.12
N SER A 146 -16.36 3.31 -32.38
CA SER A 146 -16.10 2.25 -33.36
C SER A 146 -15.74 0.96 -32.63
N VAL A 147 -16.33 -0.15 -33.04
CA VAL A 147 -15.98 -1.49 -32.54
C VAL A 147 -14.64 -1.87 -33.18
N ALA A 148 -13.51 -1.58 -32.54
CA ALA A 148 -12.22 -2.12 -32.97
C ALA A 148 -12.11 -3.60 -32.52
N PRO A 149 -11.14 -4.37 -33.06
CA PRO A 149 -10.83 -5.72 -32.56
C PRO A 149 -10.58 -5.68 -31.05
N PRO A 150 -10.85 -6.78 -30.31
CA PRO A 150 -10.75 -6.81 -28.85
C PRO A 150 -9.43 -6.21 -28.36
N VAL A 151 -9.54 -5.11 -27.59
CA VAL A 151 -8.39 -4.34 -27.09
C VAL A 151 -8.21 -4.62 -25.61
N THR A 152 -7.01 -4.97 -25.19
CA THR A 152 -6.64 -4.98 -23.77
C THR A 152 -6.48 -3.55 -23.27
N SER A 153 -7.24 -3.14 -22.26
CA SER A 153 -7.03 -1.86 -21.57
C SER A 153 -6.31 -2.07 -20.25
N TYR A 154 -5.46 -1.10 -19.90
CA TYR A 154 -4.65 -1.11 -18.69
C TYR A 154 -5.09 0.06 -17.83
N LEU A 155 -5.57 -0.21 -16.62
CA LEU A 155 -5.93 0.84 -15.67
C LEU A 155 -4.91 0.87 -14.54
N VAL A 156 -4.58 2.07 -14.07
CA VAL A 156 -3.75 2.28 -12.89
C VAL A 156 -4.40 3.28 -11.96
N GLY A 157 -4.19 3.13 -10.65
CA GLY A 157 -4.93 3.93 -9.70
C GLY A 157 -4.47 3.78 -8.26
N ALA A 158 -5.35 4.22 -7.37
CA ALA A 158 -5.22 4.06 -5.93
C ALA A 158 -6.42 3.31 -5.37
N ARG A 159 -6.17 2.47 -4.36
CA ARG A 159 -7.18 1.67 -3.67
C ARG A 159 -7.02 1.82 -2.17
N GLY A 160 -8.13 2.09 -1.50
CA GLY A 160 -8.25 2.06 -0.05
C GLY A 160 -9.11 0.89 0.40
N VAL A 161 -8.71 0.25 1.49
CA VAL A 161 -9.42 -0.89 2.08
C VAL A 161 -9.55 -0.71 3.58
N TYR A 162 -10.75 -0.93 4.09
CA TYR A 162 -11.06 -1.01 5.51
C TYR A 162 -11.45 -2.45 5.86
N GLU A 163 -10.65 -3.09 6.72
CA GLU A 163 -10.86 -4.48 7.17
C GLU A 163 -11.51 -4.50 8.56
N LEU A 164 -12.60 -5.25 8.69
CA LEU A 164 -13.23 -5.52 9.97
C LEU A 164 -12.44 -6.61 10.72
N ALA A 165 -12.28 -6.40 12.04
CA ALA A 165 -11.57 -7.31 12.92
C ALA A 165 -12.44 -8.55 13.24
N ASN A 166 -12.56 -9.46 12.28
CA ASN A 166 -13.14 -10.79 12.49
C ASN A 166 -12.26 -11.84 11.81
N PRO A 167 -11.49 -12.65 12.58
CA PRO A 167 -10.60 -13.65 12.01
C PRO A 167 -11.35 -14.81 11.33
N ALA A 168 -12.56 -15.14 11.77
CA ALA A 168 -13.34 -16.24 11.20
C ALA A 168 -13.95 -15.88 9.83
N HIS A 169 -14.40 -14.64 9.69
CA HIS A 169 -15.03 -14.13 8.47
C HIS A 169 -14.49 -12.73 8.16
N PRO A 170 -13.30 -12.64 7.55
CA PRO A 170 -12.70 -11.35 7.22
C PRO A 170 -13.59 -10.64 6.20
N LEU A 171 -14.17 -9.51 6.61
CA LEU A 171 -15.01 -8.65 5.79
C LEU A 171 -14.24 -7.35 5.52
N ARG A 172 -14.13 -6.98 4.24
CA ARG A 172 -13.44 -5.78 3.79
C ARG A 172 -14.40 -4.88 3.02
N PHE A 173 -14.28 -3.58 3.24
CA PHE A 173 -14.86 -2.54 2.39
C PHE A 173 -13.73 -1.91 1.61
N TRP A 174 -13.92 -1.65 0.33
CA TRP A 174 -12.90 -1.06 -0.50
C TRP A 174 -13.47 0.06 -1.36
N ALA A 175 -12.60 1.01 -1.68
CA ALA A 175 -12.86 2.08 -2.64
C ALA A 175 -11.64 2.24 -3.54
N GLN A 176 -11.87 2.53 -4.81
CA GLN A 176 -10.84 2.60 -5.83
C GLN A 176 -11.11 3.74 -6.79
N LEU A 177 -10.04 4.42 -7.18
CA LEU A 177 -10.03 5.37 -8.28
C LEU A 177 -8.92 4.94 -9.24
N ALA A 178 -9.26 4.70 -10.49
CA ALA A 178 -8.34 4.25 -11.53
C ALA A 178 -8.54 5.00 -12.83
N THR A 179 -7.50 5.03 -13.66
CA THR A 179 -7.52 5.67 -14.96
C THR A 179 -6.83 4.82 -16.00
N ASP A 180 -7.35 4.83 -17.23
CA ASP A 180 -6.81 4.08 -18.36
C ASP A 180 -5.50 4.72 -18.85
N VAL A 181 -4.48 3.90 -19.11
CA VAL A 181 -3.17 4.33 -19.63
C VAL A 181 -2.88 3.81 -21.03
N THR A 182 -3.83 3.14 -21.68
CA THR A 182 -3.63 2.54 -23.01
C THR A 182 -3.90 3.51 -24.16
N VAL A 183 -4.84 4.44 -24.01
CA VAL A 183 -5.35 5.23 -25.15
C VAL A 183 -4.74 6.63 -25.19
N GLU A 184 -3.88 6.91 -26.18
CA GLU A 184 -3.17 8.20 -26.29
C GLU A 184 -4.05 9.44 -26.45
N ARG A 185 -5.34 9.28 -26.80
CA ARG A 185 -6.28 10.40 -27.05
C ARG A 185 -7.55 10.35 -26.22
N ARG A 186 -7.69 9.36 -25.35
CA ARG A 186 -8.87 9.19 -24.50
C ARG A 186 -8.41 8.85 -23.09
N GLN A 187 -9.03 9.46 -22.11
CA GLN A 187 -8.78 9.14 -20.71
C GLN A 187 -10.06 8.63 -20.10
N ALA A 188 -10.11 7.33 -19.77
CA ALA A 188 -11.16 6.79 -18.94
C ALA A 188 -10.79 6.94 -17.46
N TYR A 189 -11.77 7.29 -16.64
CA TYR A 189 -11.67 7.36 -15.18
C TYR A 189 -12.76 6.47 -14.59
N VAL A 190 -12.39 5.63 -13.64
CA VAL A 190 -13.28 4.69 -12.97
C VAL A 190 -13.18 4.92 -11.47
N ALA A 191 -14.32 5.18 -10.83
CA ALA A 191 -14.43 5.30 -9.39
C ALA A 191 -15.42 4.24 -8.88
N THR A 192 -14.92 3.26 -8.13
CA THR A 192 -15.70 2.11 -7.67
C THR A 192 -15.53 1.89 -6.16
N ALA A 193 -16.56 1.32 -5.55
CA ALA A 193 -16.52 0.90 -4.16
C ALA A 193 -17.27 -0.42 -4.00
N GLY A 194 -16.93 -1.19 -2.97
CA GLY A 194 -17.51 -2.50 -2.81
C GLY A 194 -17.17 -3.19 -1.50
N VAL A 195 -17.59 -4.44 -1.44
CA VAL A 195 -17.40 -5.34 -0.31
C VAL A 195 -16.64 -6.58 -0.75
N GLN A 196 -15.95 -7.19 0.20
CA GLN A 196 -15.14 -8.38 0.03
C GLN A 196 -15.35 -9.31 1.22
N LEU A 197 -15.82 -10.53 0.97
CA LEU A 197 -15.99 -11.57 1.98
C LEU A 197 -14.89 -12.60 1.82
N GLY A 198 -14.08 -12.81 2.85
CA GLY A 198 -12.94 -13.70 2.81
C GLY A 198 -13.14 -15.04 3.50
N ILE A 199 -12.39 -16.02 3.03
CA ILE A 199 -12.24 -17.36 3.58
C ILE A 199 -10.74 -17.56 3.84
N PRO A 200 -10.31 -17.82 5.09
CA PRO A 200 -8.91 -18.07 5.38
C PRO A 200 -8.45 -19.37 4.70
N LEU A 201 -7.36 -19.32 3.94
CA LEU A 201 -6.72 -20.52 3.37
C LEU A 201 -5.65 -21.01 4.33
N GLY A 202 -6.08 -21.72 5.37
CA GLY A 202 -5.17 -22.29 6.36
C GLY A 202 -5.96 -22.88 7.51
N HIS A 203 -5.40 -23.91 8.14
CA HIS A 203 -5.89 -24.27 9.46
C HIS A 203 -5.62 -23.05 10.35
N PRO A 204 -6.63 -22.51 11.07
CA PRO A 204 -6.33 -21.53 12.09
C PRO A 204 -5.21 -22.14 12.93
N ALA A 205 -4.10 -21.42 13.08
CA ALA A 205 -3.02 -21.87 13.97
C ALA A 205 -3.74 -22.27 15.26
N PRO A 206 -3.60 -23.53 15.73
CA PRO A 206 -4.41 -24.06 16.82
C PRO A 206 -4.38 -23.01 17.89
N ALA A 207 -5.57 -22.42 18.17
CA ALA A 207 -5.69 -21.27 19.06
C ALA A 207 -4.87 -21.65 20.27
N SER A 208 -3.72 -21.00 20.45
CA SER A 208 -2.71 -21.49 21.37
C SER A 208 -3.45 -21.68 22.67
N GLU A 209 -3.65 -22.95 23.08
CA GLU A 209 -4.51 -23.25 24.23
C GLU A 209 -4.09 -22.28 25.30
N PRO A 210 -5.01 -21.53 25.95
CA PRO A 210 -4.68 -20.45 26.86
C PRO A 210 -3.64 -21.01 27.82
N GLY A 211 -2.38 -20.73 27.49
CA GLY A 211 -1.29 -21.51 28.03
C GLY A 211 -1.36 -21.16 29.48
N VAL A 212 -1.58 -22.16 30.33
CA VAL A 212 -1.50 -21.99 31.79
C VAL A 212 -0.33 -21.06 31.98
N PRO A 213 -0.58 -19.79 32.40
CA PRO A 213 0.43 -18.75 32.32
C PRO A 213 1.65 -19.38 32.97
N PRO A 214 2.76 -19.58 32.24
CA PRO A 214 3.86 -20.40 32.72
C PRO A 214 4.13 -19.86 34.11
N THR A 215 3.97 -20.70 35.15
CA THR A 215 4.07 -20.27 36.54
C THR A 215 5.38 -19.52 36.64
N ARG A 216 5.32 -18.20 36.54
CA ARG A 216 6.48 -17.35 36.56
C ARG A 216 6.85 -17.37 38.02
N LEU A 217 7.69 -18.35 38.39
CA LEU A 217 8.62 -18.14 39.48
C LEU A 217 9.19 -16.75 39.21
N SER A 218 8.83 -15.80 40.08
CA SER A 218 9.25 -14.42 39.98
C SER A 218 10.75 -14.35 40.29
N GLY A 219 11.57 -14.97 39.44
CA GLY A 219 12.88 -14.44 39.15
C GLY A 219 12.61 -13.15 38.41
N VAL A 220 13.08 -12.04 38.98
CA VAL A 220 13.19 -10.75 38.30
C VAL A 220 14.01 -11.00 37.04
N GLN A 221 13.36 -11.38 35.95
CA GLN A 221 13.99 -11.53 34.66
C GLN A 221 14.19 -10.10 34.18
N LYS A 222 15.35 -9.55 34.54
CA LYS A 222 15.83 -8.25 34.08
C LYS A 222 15.77 -8.31 32.56
N SER A 223 14.74 -7.72 31.96
CA SER A 223 14.60 -7.64 30.52
C SER A 223 15.82 -6.90 30.01
N ALA A 224 16.75 -7.64 29.39
CA ALA A 224 17.88 -7.05 28.72
C ALA A 224 17.31 -6.26 27.53
N HIS A 225 17.11 -4.97 27.73
CA HIS A 225 16.70 -4.06 26.65
C HIS A 225 17.89 -3.93 25.70
N THR A 226 17.82 -4.62 24.57
CA THR A 226 18.79 -4.46 23.48
C THR A 226 18.51 -3.15 22.77
N LEU A 227 19.32 -2.12 23.05
CA LEU A 227 19.29 -0.86 22.30
C LEU A 227 20.15 -1.00 21.04
N ARG A 228 19.55 -0.88 19.86
CA ARG A 228 20.27 -0.82 18.59
C ARG A 228 20.31 0.62 18.08
N ILE A 229 21.51 1.19 18.00
CA ILE A 229 21.75 2.51 17.41
C ILE A 229 22.32 2.29 16.01
N ALA A 230 21.59 2.72 14.99
CA ALA A 230 22.09 2.73 13.61
C ALA A 230 22.63 4.13 13.30
N LEU A 231 23.88 4.21 12.83
CA LEU A 231 24.44 5.46 12.34
C LEU A 231 23.85 5.77 10.96
N ASP A 232 23.46 7.03 10.76
CA ASP A 232 22.91 7.50 9.49
C ASP A 232 23.93 7.28 8.35
N PRO A 233 23.61 6.47 7.33
CA PRO A 233 24.54 6.16 6.24
C PRO A 233 24.90 7.40 5.40
N GLN A 234 24.07 8.44 5.41
CA GLN A 234 24.38 9.71 4.73
C GLN A 234 25.44 10.53 5.47
N LYS A 235 25.70 10.25 6.75
CA LYS A 235 26.68 10.96 7.58
C LYS A 235 27.97 10.17 7.78
N VAL A 236 27.89 8.84 7.70
CA VAL A 236 29.02 7.92 7.89
C VAL A 236 29.29 7.19 6.58
N PHE A 237 30.06 7.83 5.70
CA PHE A 237 30.42 7.28 4.40
C PHE A 237 31.94 7.22 4.24
N PHE A 238 32.37 6.18 3.54
CA PHE A 238 33.74 6.04 3.08
C PHE A 238 34.04 7.05 1.97
N ALA A 239 35.32 7.36 1.73
CA ALA A 239 35.68 8.10 0.53
C ALA A 239 35.38 7.26 -0.71
N THR A 240 34.96 7.91 -1.81
CA THR A 240 34.60 7.24 -3.07
C THR A 240 35.75 6.34 -3.53
N ASN A 241 35.45 5.07 -3.85
CA ASN A 241 36.43 4.04 -4.23
C ASN A 241 37.57 3.85 -3.23
N SER A 242 37.30 4.02 -1.94
CA SER A 242 38.32 3.88 -0.90
C SER A 242 37.75 3.24 0.35
N ALA A 243 38.53 2.35 0.98
CA ALA A 243 38.25 1.84 2.32
C ALA A 243 38.59 2.87 3.43
N ARG A 244 38.99 4.10 3.08
CA ARG A 244 39.37 5.14 4.04
C ARG A 244 38.16 5.96 4.47
N LEU A 245 37.97 6.06 5.79
CA LEU A 245 37.02 6.97 6.40
C LEU A 245 37.43 8.42 6.15
N ARG A 246 36.46 9.30 5.92
CA ARG A 246 36.72 10.74 5.85
C ARG A 246 37.18 11.28 7.21
N PRO A 247 38.04 12.33 7.26
CA PRO A 247 38.58 12.85 8.52
C PRO A 247 37.53 13.29 9.55
N ASN A 248 36.40 13.86 9.07
CA ASN A 248 35.27 14.25 9.90
C ASN A 248 34.54 13.03 10.51
N VAL A 249 34.32 11.97 9.73
CA VAL A 249 33.71 10.72 10.22
C VAL A 249 34.59 10.05 11.27
N ARG A 250 35.91 10.04 11.06
CA ARG A 250 36.87 9.50 12.03
C ARG A 250 36.78 10.22 13.38
N ARG A 251 36.55 11.53 13.38
CA ARG A 251 36.37 12.32 14.61
C ARG A 251 35.08 11.92 15.34
N THR A 252 33.96 11.87 14.64
CA THR A 252 32.67 11.46 15.22
C THR A 252 32.70 10.03 15.78
N LEU A 253 33.28 9.08 15.05
CA LEU A 253 33.43 7.70 15.55
C LEU A 253 34.35 7.61 16.77
N ARG A 254 35.38 8.47 16.83
CA ARG A 254 36.24 8.57 18.02
C ARG A 254 35.46 9.13 19.20
N GLU A 255 34.72 10.22 19.04
CA GLU A 255 33.91 10.81 20.11
C GLU A 255 32.88 9.81 20.66
N VAL A 256 32.21 9.06 19.79
CA VAL A 256 31.31 7.96 20.21
C VAL A 256 32.09 6.87 20.95
N GLY A 257 33.24 6.46 20.42
CA GLY A 257 34.11 5.47 21.06
C GLY A 257 34.60 5.89 22.43
N ASP A 258 35.03 7.15 22.60
CA ASP A 258 35.52 7.71 23.85
C ASP A 258 34.37 7.84 24.88
N TYR A 259 33.18 8.25 24.43
CA TYR A 259 31.98 8.26 25.28
C TYR A 259 31.62 6.86 25.77
N LEU A 260 31.66 5.86 24.88
CA LEU A 260 31.43 4.47 25.28
C LEU A 260 32.54 4.00 26.24
N ALA A 261 33.81 4.20 25.93
CA ALA A 261 34.90 3.76 26.81
C ALA A 261 34.83 4.37 28.23
N SER A 262 34.35 5.61 28.36
CA SER A 262 34.23 6.32 29.65
C SER A 262 32.99 5.95 30.48
N HIS A 263 32.00 5.24 29.92
CA HIS A 263 30.75 4.89 30.62
C HIS A 263 30.47 3.37 30.66
N PRO A 264 31.41 2.51 31.09
CA PRO A 264 31.28 1.06 31.00
C PRO A 264 30.10 0.47 31.80
N ALA A 265 29.58 1.20 32.79
CA ALA A 265 28.42 0.78 33.57
C ALA A 265 27.08 0.89 32.78
N GLY A 266 27.08 1.55 31.62
CA GLY A 266 25.88 1.78 30.80
C GLY A 266 25.43 0.58 29.97
N TRP A 267 26.25 -0.46 29.83
CA TRP A 267 25.92 -1.68 29.08
C TRP A 267 26.63 -2.89 29.66
N GLU A 268 25.99 -4.05 29.53
CA GLU A 268 26.59 -5.35 29.89
C GLU A 268 27.41 -5.93 28.73
N ARG A 269 26.92 -5.75 27.49
CA ARG A 269 27.58 -6.20 26.27
C ARG A 269 27.42 -5.15 25.18
N LEU A 270 28.53 -4.80 24.55
CA LEU A 270 28.56 -3.93 23.37
C LEU A 270 28.96 -4.77 22.15
N ALA A 271 28.15 -4.73 21.09
CA ALA A 271 28.47 -5.31 19.80
C ALA A 271 28.50 -4.19 18.76
N ILE A 272 29.58 -4.14 17.97
CA ILE A 272 29.74 -3.19 16.87
C ILE A 272 29.77 -4.02 15.59
N ASP A 273 28.84 -3.74 14.69
CA ASP A 273 28.73 -4.40 13.40
C ASP A 273 28.82 -3.37 12.28
N GLY A 274 29.39 -3.75 11.14
CA GLY A 274 29.60 -2.88 9.99
C GLY A 274 29.95 -3.69 8.75
N HIS A 275 29.29 -3.37 7.64
CA HIS A 275 29.58 -3.96 6.35
C HIS A 275 30.34 -2.96 5.48
N ALA A 276 31.42 -3.42 4.85
CA ALA A 276 32.07 -2.72 3.75
C ALA A 276 31.83 -3.59 2.52
N ASP A 277 30.87 -3.19 1.67
CA ASP A 277 30.69 -3.82 0.36
C ASP A 277 32.04 -3.76 -0.38
N ARG A 278 32.59 -4.93 -0.74
CA ARG A 278 33.86 -5.07 -1.46
C ARG A 278 33.65 -4.98 -2.96
#